data_AF-A0A8S2TIP7-F1
#
_entry.id   AF-A0A8S2TIP7-F1
#
_cell.length_a   1.000
_cell.length_b   1.000
_cell.length_c   1.000
_cell.angle_alpha   90.00
_cell.angle_beta   90.00
_cell.angle_gamma   90.00
#
_symmetry.space_group_name_H-M   'P 1'
#
loop_
_entity.id
_entity.type
_entity.pdbx_description
1 polymer ?
#
loop_
_entity_poly.entity_id
_entity_poly.type
_entity_poly.pdbx_seq_one_letter_code
_entity_poly.pdbx_strand_id
1 'polypeptide(L)' 'MGRQASMKNLLVQLDDLPDEILMYIFKKLYNGEVLYSLMDVNQRLDRIVRDTIFLRD' A
#
# COMPACT_ATOMS: atom_id res chain seq x y z
N MET A 1 34.43 -18.92 1.00
CA MET A 1 33.78 -18.62 -0.29
C MET A 1 32.32 -18.30 -0.02
N GLY A 2 31.98 -17.00 0.01
CA GLY A 2 30.66 -16.53 0.42
C GLY A 2 29.58 -16.86 -0.61
N ARG A 3 28.45 -17.40 -0.16
CA ARG A 3 27.23 -17.44 -0.97
C ARG A 3 26.61 -16.05 -0.92
N GLN A 4 26.88 -15.26 -1.94
CA GLN A 4 26.17 -13.99 -2.16
C GLN A 4 24.77 -14.35 -2.66
N ALA A 5 23.79 -14.32 -1.76
CA ALA A 5 22.39 -14.40 -2.17
C ALA A 5 22.10 -13.17 -3.03
N SER A 6 21.84 -13.36 -4.32
CA SER A 6 21.34 -12.31 -5.19
C SER A 6 19.93 -11.97 -4.71
N MET A 7 19.81 -10.92 -3.88
CA MET A 7 18.54 -10.24 -3.67
C MET A 7 18.15 -9.62 -5.02
N LYS A 8 17.44 -10.39 -5.84
CA LYS A 8 16.57 -9.79 -6.85
C LYS A 8 15.64 -8.90 -6.04
N ASN A 9 15.80 -7.57 -6.17
CA ASN A 9 14.79 -6.64 -5.70
C ASN A 9 13.50 -7.04 -6.41
N LEU A 10 12.64 -7.79 -5.72
CA LEU A 10 11.29 -8.06 -6.18
C LEU A 10 10.58 -6.72 -6.06
N LEU A 11 10.64 -5.93 -7.12
CA LEU A 11 9.78 -4.78 -7.34
C LEU A 11 8.37 -5.31 -7.43
N VAL A 12 7.73 -5.44 -6.27
CA VAL A 12 6.30 -5.73 -6.20
C VAL A 12 5.59 -4.43 -6.51
N GLN A 13 4.81 -4.40 -7.59
CA GLN A 13 3.99 -3.25 -7.89
C GLN A 13 2.83 -3.24 -6.88
N LEU A 14 2.46 -2.04 -6.41
CA LEU A 14 1.31 -1.89 -5.50
C LEU A 14 0.03 -2.47 -6.12
N ASP A 15 -0.12 -2.35 -7.44
CA ASP A 15 -1.28 -2.87 -8.18
C ASP A 15 -1.37 -4.41 -8.15
N ASP A 16 -0.25 -5.11 -7.96
CA ASP A 16 -0.22 -6.58 -7.89
C ASP A 16 -0.60 -7.11 -6.49
N LEU A 17 -0.62 -6.25 -5.48
CA LEU A 17 -0.95 -6.66 -4.12
C LEU A 17 -2.47 -6.83 -3.95
N PRO A 18 -2.93 -7.80 -3.14
CA PRO A 18 -4.33 -7.89 -2.74
C PRO A 18 -4.79 -6.65 -1.95
N ASP A 19 -6.09 -6.36 -2.00
CA ASP A 19 -6.70 -5.20 -1.32
C ASP A 19 -6.42 -5.21 0.19
N GLU A 20 -6.46 -6.38 0.84
CA GLU A 20 -6.24 -6.53 2.28
C GLU A 20 -4.82 -6.12 2.68
N ILE A 21 -3.83 -6.41 1.82
CA ILE A 21 -2.44 -6.04 2.04
C ILE A 21 -2.27 -4.53 1.87
N LEU A 22 -2.87 -3.95 0.82
CA LEU A 22 -2.88 -2.51 0.61
C LEU A 22 -3.53 -1.77 1.78
N MET A 23 -4.67 -2.26 2.25
CA MET A 23 -5.40 -1.70 3.39
C MET A 23 -4.58 -1.79 4.68
N TYR A 24 -3.86 -2.90 4.91
CA TYR A 24 -2.93 -3.02 6.03
C TYR A 24 -1.79 -2.01 5.95
N ILE A 25 -1.17 -1.84 4.77
CA ILE A 25 -0.11 -0.85 4.54
C ILE A 25 -0.65 0.57 4.83
N PHE A 26 -1.80 0.92 4.30
CA PHE A 26 -2.41 2.23 4.48
C PHE A 26 -2.79 2.51 5.93
N LYS A 27 -3.31 1.52 6.67
CA LYS A 27 -3.54 1.62 8.12
C LYS A 27 -2.24 1.87 8.90
N LYS A 28 -1.09 1.40 8.41
CA LYS A 28 0.22 1.65 9.02
C LYS A 28 0.85 2.99 8.62
N LEU A 29 0.41 3.57 7.50
CA LEU A 29 0.76 4.94 7.13
C LEU A 29 -0.02 5.90 8.05
N TYR A 30 0.56 6.20 9.21
CA TYR A 30 0.06 7.20 10.17
C TYR A 30 0.12 8.65 9.65
N ASN A 31 0.23 8.84 8.33
CA ASN A 31 0.28 10.14 7.69
C ASN A 31 -0.96 10.32 6.81
N GLY A 32 -1.93 11.07 7.34
CA GLY A 32 -3.16 11.39 6.63
C GLY A 32 -2.91 12.13 5.32
N GLU A 33 -1.92 13.03 5.25
CA GLU A 33 -1.61 13.76 4.02
C GLU A 33 -1.15 12.82 2.90
N VAL A 34 -0.34 11.81 3.25
CA VAL A 34 0.08 10.77 2.30
C VAL A 34 -1.13 9.98 1.82
N LEU A 35 -2.04 9.57 2.72
CA LEU A 35 -3.25 8.87 2.32
C LEU A 35 -4.14 9.73 1.42
N TYR A 36 -4.36 11.00 1.75
CA TYR A 36 -5.10 11.95 0.90
C TYR A 36 -4.42 12.14 -0.46
N SER A 37 -3.09 12.11 -0.54
CA SER A 37 -2.38 12.20 -1.83
C SER A 37 -2.57 10.98 -2.74
N LEU A 38 -3.03 9.85 -2.18
CA LEU A 38 -3.37 8.65 -2.95
C LEU A 38 -4.82 8.65 -3.44
N MET A 39 -5.66 9.55 -2.93
CA MET A 39 -7.01 9.75 -3.46
C MET A 39 -6.96 10.30 -4.87
N ASP A 40 -7.94 9.95 -5.69
CA ASP A 40 -8.06 10.33 -7.11
C ASP A 40 -6.91 9.87 -8.05
N VAL A 41 -5.86 9.21 -7.54
CA VAL A 41 -4.78 8.63 -8.37
C VAL A 41 -5.28 7.41 -9.14
N ASN A 42 -6.07 6.56 -8.47
CA ASN A 42 -6.59 5.33 -9.02
C ASN A 42 -7.89 4.96 -8.29
N GLN A 43 -8.92 4.51 -9.02
CA GLN A 43 -10.24 4.20 -8.45
C GLN A 43 -10.19 3.13 -7.34
N ARG A 44 -9.34 2.12 -7.49
CA ARG A 44 -9.14 1.06 -6.50
C ARG A 44 -8.45 1.61 -5.25
N LEU A 45 -7.39 2.39 -5.41
CA LEU A 45 -6.72 3.03 -4.28
C LEU A 45 -7.64 4.01 -3.55
N ASP A 46 -8.42 4.80 -4.28
CA ASP A 46 -9.36 5.76 -3.70
C ASP A 46 -10.38 5.05 -2.81
N ARG A 47 -10.94 3.92 -3.27
CA ARG A 47 -11.82 3.08 -2.46
C ARG A 47 -11.13 2.57 -1.19
N ILE A 48 -9.94 1.98 -1.31
CA ILE A 48 -9.22 1.38 -0.16
C ILE A 48 -8.79 2.46 0.84
N VAL A 49 -8.35 3.63 0.37
CA VAL A 49 -7.97 4.76 1.22
C VAL A 49 -9.19 5.32 1.96
N ARG A 50 -10.32 5.51 1.27
CA ARG A 50 -11.57 5.93 1.91
C ARG A 50 -12.02 4.92 2.95
N ASP A 51 -12.02 3.63 2.64
CA ASP A 51 -12.35 2.59 3.61
C ASP A 51 -11.40 2.65 4.82
N THR A 52 -10.12 2.89 4.59
CA THR A 52 -9.11 3.01 5.66
C THR A 52 -9.29 4.26 6.54
N ILE A 53 -9.65 5.41 5.95
CA ILE A 53 -9.81 6.69 6.66
C ILE A 53 -11.16 6.74 7.40
N PHE A 54 -12.24 6.28 6.76
CA PHE A 54 -13.61 6.49 7.21
C PHE A 54 -14.22 5.30 7.95
N LEU A 55 -13.75 4.07 7.73
CA LEU A 55 -14.14 2.91 8.53
C LEU A 55 -13.07 2.68 9.62
N ARG A 56 -13.14 3.50 10.68
CA ARG A 56 -12.49 3.20 11.96
C ARG A 56 -13.35 2.20 12.71
N ASP A 57 -12.95 0.92 12.67
CA ASP A 57 -13.25 -0.02 13.76
C ASP A 57 -12.49 0.38 15.03
#